data_AF-A0A8H5SLD5-F1
#
_entry.id   AF-A0A8H5SLD5-F1
#
_cell.length_a   1.000
_cell.length_b   1.000
_cell.length_c   1.000
_cell.angle_alpha   90.00
_cell.angle_beta   90.00
_cell.angle_gamma   90.00
#
_symmetry.space_group_name_H-M   'P 1'
#
loop_
_entity.id
_entity.type
_entity.pdbx_description
1 polymer ?
#
loop_
_entity_poly.entity_id
_entity_poly.type
_entity_poly.pdbx_seq_one_letter_code
_entity_poly.pdbx_strand_id
1 'polypeptide(L)'
;MPPSQNAANKKPRMTLAQVSAYDDILTDALVDHVFYWTTVPKNRTSYHPSRGVREEEITKIIQEEVVLKKDLDSAEKRLLATNGLKRFHNGLKTDKEKEDFRKHLRRYVQIYLPDCPWEVSSTNRYTIVSHEAAVTARRAIRRNEAIKYLSGVQVVITPEEEMAISSQKKDFSIVVSSRSKCTSLFMGPARFANHDCDANAKLMR
;
A
#
# COMPACT_ATOMS: atom_id res chain seq x y z
N MET A 1 16.90 -35.88 14.94
CA MET A 1 16.03 -35.20 15.93
C MET A 1 14.82 -34.66 15.20
N PRO A 2 13.59 -35.01 15.60
CA PRO A 2 12.38 -34.47 14.98
C PRO A 2 12.24 -32.98 15.34
N PRO A 3 11.84 -32.10 14.40
CA PRO A 3 11.68 -30.68 14.70
C PRO A 3 10.54 -30.45 15.68
N SER A 4 10.82 -29.67 16.71
CA SER A 4 9.99 -29.35 17.87
C SER A 4 8.63 -28.73 17.51
N GLN A 5 7.58 -29.22 18.16
CA GLN A 5 6.20 -28.75 18.13
C GLN A 5 6.02 -27.36 18.80
N ASN A 6 6.61 -26.30 18.26
CA ASN A 6 6.37 -24.92 18.70
C ASN A 6 5.72 -24.06 17.60
N ALA A 7 4.63 -24.57 17.01
CA ALA A 7 3.82 -23.86 16.03
C ALA A 7 2.45 -23.39 16.58
N ALA A 8 2.28 -23.33 17.91
CA ALA A 8 1.09 -22.77 18.53
C ALA A 8 1.20 -21.23 18.66
N ASN A 9 0.17 -20.53 18.18
CA ASN A 9 -0.09 -19.08 18.32
C ASN A 9 0.63 -18.06 17.41
N LYS A 10 0.85 -18.35 16.12
CA LYS A 10 1.02 -17.25 15.15
C LYS A 10 -0.37 -16.79 14.68
N LYS A 11 -0.74 -15.54 15.00
CA LYS A 11 -1.92 -14.87 14.43
C LYS A 11 -1.95 -15.12 12.91
N PRO A 12 -3.09 -15.52 12.31
CA PRO A 12 -3.15 -15.76 10.88
C PRO A 12 -2.69 -14.51 10.13
N ARG A 13 -1.66 -14.68 9.29
CA ARG A 13 -1.15 -13.61 8.41
C ARG A 13 -2.13 -13.44 7.26
N MET A 14 -2.29 -12.19 6.80
CA MET A 14 -3.12 -11.92 5.62
C MET A 14 -2.58 -12.68 4.41
N THR A 15 -3.49 -13.20 3.59
CA THR A 15 -3.13 -13.87 2.33
C THR A 15 -2.76 -12.85 1.26
N LEU A 16 -2.03 -13.30 0.23
CA LEU A 16 -1.73 -12.49 -0.95
C LEU A 16 -3.01 -11.89 -1.56
N ALA A 17 -4.05 -12.71 -1.73
CA ALA A 17 -5.32 -12.27 -2.30
C ALA A 17 -5.99 -11.16 -1.48
N GLN A 18 -5.96 -11.26 -0.14
CA GLN A 18 -6.51 -10.24 0.75
C GLN A 18 -5.75 -8.92 0.64
N VAL A 19 -4.41 -8.96 0.79
CA VAL A 19 -3.61 -7.72 0.75
C VAL A 19 -3.69 -7.05 -0.61
N SER A 20 -3.62 -7.81 -1.71
CA SER A 20 -3.81 -7.28 -3.07
C SER A 20 -5.17 -6.61 -3.25
N ALA A 21 -6.25 -7.20 -2.73
CA ALA A 21 -7.58 -6.60 -2.82
C ALA A 21 -7.69 -5.29 -2.02
N TYR A 22 -7.06 -5.22 -0.84
CA TYR A 22 -7.03 -4.00 -0.03
C TYR A 22 -6.19 -2.91 -0.69
N ASP A 23 -5.01 -3.27 -1.18
CA ASP A 23 -4.08 -2.34 -1.81
C ASP A 23 -4.66 -1.70 -3.07
N ASP A 24 -5.36 -2.49 -3.90
CA ASP A 24 -5.93 -2.00 -5.17
C ASP A 24 -6.98 -0.90 -4.94
N ILE A 25 -7.94 -1.14 -4.04
CA ILE A 25 -8.98 -0.16 -3.73
C ILE A 25 -8.45 1.04 -2.96
N LEU A 26 -7.47 0.85 -2.07
CA LEU A 26 -6.91 1.94 -1.30
C LEU A 26 -6.00 2.82 -2.15
N THR A 27 -5.24 2.24 -3.08
CA THR A 27 -4.48 3.02 -4.05
C THR A 27 -5.41 3.76 -5.02
N ASP A 28 -6.51 3.13 -5.44
CA ASP A 28 -7.52 3.81 -6.28
C ASP A 28 -8.12 5.02 -5.56
N ALA A 29 -8.59 4.83 -4.33
CA ALA A 29 -9.25 5.90 -3.59
C ALA A 29 -8.29 6.96 -3.04
N LEU A 30 -7.14 6.55 -2.49
CA LEU A 30 -6.24 7.40 -1.70
C LEU A 30 -4.92 7.70 -2.42
N VAL A 31 -4.83 7.45 -3.72
CA VAL A 31 -3.72 7.94 -4.56
C VAL A 31 -4.30 8.44 -5.87
N ASP A 32 -4.91 7.54 -6.68
CA ASP A 32 -5.42 7.90 -8.01
C ASP A 32 -6.51 8.99 -7.94
N HIS A 33 -7.47 8.87 -7.03
CA HIS A 33 -8.54 9.87 -6.81
C HIS A 33 -8.15 10.98 -5.80
N VAL A 34 -6.86 11.32 -5.73
CA VAL A 34 -6.34 12.45 -4.94
C VAL A 34 -5.43 13.30 -5.82
N PHE A 35 -5.91 13.61 -7.03
CA PHE A 35 -5.20 14.39 -8.05
C PHE A 35 -3.83 13.81 -8.47
N TYR A 36 -3.64 12.50 -8.33
CA TYR A 36 -2.50 11.84 -8.94
C TYR A 36 -2.75 11.77 -10.44
N TRP A 37 -1.82 12.31 -11.22
CA TRP A 37 -2.06 12.61 -12.63
C TRP A 37 -2.02 11.38 -13.55
N THR A 38 -1.54 10.24 -13.05
CA THR A 38 -1.55 8.95 -13.76
C THR A 38 -2.27 7.90 -12.92
N THR A 39 -2.23 6.63 -13.32
CA THR A 39 -2.88 5.53 -12.59
C THR A 39 -1.84 4.55 -12.09
N VAL A 40 -1.88 4.27 -10.79
CA VAL A 40 -0.98 3.28 -10.21
C VAL A 40 -1.41 1.86 -10.62
N PRO A 41 -0.46 1.00 -11.05
CA PRO A 41 -0.74 -0.40 -11.37
C PRO A 41 -1.43 -1.15 -10.21
N LYS A 42 -2.47 -1.91 -10.57
CA LYS A 42 -3.27 -2.75 -9.66
C LYS A 42 -2.81 -4.20 -9.70
N ASN A 43 -2.86 -4.86 -8.55
CA ASN A 43 -2.42 -6.22 -8.33
C ASN A 43 -3.39 -7.24 -8.94
N ARG A 44 -4.71 -7.02 -8.88
CA ARG A 44 -5.69 -7.97 -9.44
C ARG A 44 -6.07 -7.59 -10.86
N THR A 45 -6.05 -8.55 -11.79
CA THR A 45 -6.45 -8.34 -13.19
C THR A 45 -7.95 -8.03 -13.33
N SER A 46 -8.75 -8.53 -12.39
CA SER A 46 -10.19 -8.28 -12.31
C SER A 46 -10.55 -6.98 -11.60
N TYR A 47 -9.58 -6.17 -11.17
CA TYR A 47 -9.87 -4.91 -10.50
C TYR A 47 -10.46 -3.89 -11.47
N HIS A 48 -11.56 -3.27 -11.05
CA HIS A 48 -12.19 -2.15 -11.76
C HIS A 48 -12.43 -1.02 -10.76
N PRO A 49 -12.09 0.23 -11.09
CA PRO A 49 -12.33 1.39 -10.24
C PRO A 49 -13.79 1.47 -9.80
N SER A 50 -14.01 1.79 -8.53
CA SER A 50 -15.35 1.85 -7.97
C SER A 50 -15.99 3.19 -8.30
N ARG A 51 -17.11 3.19 -9.04
CA ARG A 51 -17.91 4.41 -9.29
C ARG A 51 -18.38 5.12 -8.01
N GLY A 52 -18.34 4.43 -6.87
CA GLY A 52 -18.69 4.99 -5.57
C GLY A 52 -17.54 5.73 -4.86
N VAL A 53 -16.34 5.78 -5.46
CA VAL A 53 -15.19 6.56 -4.97
C VAL A 53 -15.17 7.86 -5.78
N ARG A 54 -15.46 8.98 -5.12
CA ARG A 54 -15.51 10.31 -5.75
C ARG A 54 -14.32 11.14 -5.31
N GLU A 55 -13.52 11.61 -6.26
CA GLU A 55 -12.31 12.41 -6.00
C GLU A 55 -12.56 13.61 -5.07
N GLU A 56 -13.59 14.43 -5.36
CA GLU A 56 -13.95 15.59 -4.52
C GLU A 56 -14.29 15.21 -3.07
N GLU A 57 -14.95 14.06 -2.87
CA GLU A 57 -15.35 13.60 -1.54
C GLU A 57 -14.13 13.12 -0.75
N ILE A 58 -13.26 12.31 -1.39
CA ILE A 58 -12.06 11.77 -0.74
C ILE A 58 -11.08 12.89 -0.41
N THR A 59 -10.79 13.77 -1.38
CA THR A 59 -9.87 14.90 -1.20
C THR A 59 -10.35 15.85 -0.10
N LYS A 60 -11.64 16.15 -0.04
CA LYS A 60 -12.22 16.98 1.03
C LYS A 60 -12.04 16.35 2.41
N ILE A 61 -12.26 15.04 2.55
CA ILE A 61 -12.04 14.33 3.82
C ILE A 61 -10.55 14.39 4.22
N ILE A 62 -9.64 14.14 3.28
CA ILE A 62 -8.19 14.20 3.53
C ILE A 62 -7.79 15.61 3.98
N GLN A 63 -8.23 16.65 3.28
CA GLN A 63 -7.93 18.03 3.63
C GLN A 63 -8.43 18.40 5.02
N GLU A 64 -9.73 18.15 5.30
CA GLU A 64 -10.36 18.56 6.56
C GLU A 64 -9.84 17.77 7.76
N GLU A 65 -9.81 16.44 7.67
CA GLU A 65 -9.50 15.59 8.83
C GLU A 65 -8.01 15.34 8.98
N VAL A 66 -7.26 15.14 7.89
CA VAL A 66 -5.85 14.74 7.98
C VAL A 66 -4.92 15.94 7.94
N VAL A 67 -5.09 16.83 6.96
CA VAL A 67 -4.17 17.96 6.77
C VAL A 67 -4.42 19.06 7.82
N LEU A 68 -5.67 19.47 8.01
CA LEU A 68 -6.03 20.55 8.92
C LEU A 68 -6.13 20.08 10.38
N LYS A 69 -6.94 19.05 10.65
CA LYS A 69 -7.20 18.59 12.03
C LYS A 69 -6.18 17.57 12.55
N LYS A 70 -5.48 16.85 11.66
CA LYS A 70 -4.55 15.75 12.01
C LYS A 70 -5.24 14.62 12.79
N ASP A 71 -6.52 14.40 12.54
CA ASP A 71 -7.36 13.39 13.18
C ASP A 71 -7.55 12.18 12.24
N LEU A 72 -6.71 11.17 12.43
CA LEU A 72 -6.77 9.93 11.66
C LEU A 72 -8.00 9.08 11.96
N ASP A 73 -8.57 9.19 13.16
CA ASP A 73 -9.73 8.38 13.55
C ASP A 73 -11.01 8.93 12.92
N SER A 74 -11.16 10.26 12.91
CA SER A 74 -12.22 10.94 12.17
C SER A 74 -12.08 10.74 10.66
N ALA A 75 -10.85 10.80 10.13
CA ALA A 75 -10.58 10.50 8.73
C ALA A 75 -10.98 9.06 8.36
N GLU A 76 -10.55 8.05 9.13
CA GLU A 76 -10.94 6.65 8.92
C GLU A 76 -12.46 6.49 8.92
N LYS A 77 -13.14 7.04 9.93
CA LYS A 77 -14.60 6.94 10.07
C LYS A 77 -15.31 7.54 8.86
N ARG A 78 -14.91 8.74 8.41
CA ARG A 78 -15.53 9.43 7.27
C ARG A 78 -15.23 8.71 5.96
N LEU A 79 -13.99 8.24 5.75
CA LEU A 79 -13.61 7.49 4.55
C LEU A 79 -14.41 6.19 4.44
N LEU A 80 -14.55 5.42 5.53
CA LEU A 80 -15.35 4.20 5.56
C LEU A 80 -16.86 4.43 5.43
N ALA A 81 -17.32 5.69 5.53
CA ALA A 81 -18.72 6.05 5.29
C ALA A 81 -19.00 6.38 3.81
N THR A 82 -17.97 6.65 3.00
CA THR A 82 -18.12 6.92 1.56
C THR A 82 -18.61 5.69 0.80
N ASN A 83 -19.39 5.88 -0.27
CA ASN A 83 -20.10 4.78 -0.94
C ASN A 83 -19.18 3.62 -1.37
N GLY A 84 -18.04 3.93 -2.00
CA GLY A 84 -17.09 2.93 -2.48
C GLY A 84 -16.42 2.13 -1.36
N LEU A 85 -15.82 2.83 -0.40
CA LEU A 85 -15.09 2.19 0.71
C LEU A 85 -16.03 1.50 1.70
N LYS A 86 -17.21 2.06 1.96
CA LYS A 86 -18.27 1.44 2.78
C LYS A 86 -18.71 0.11 2.20
N ARG A 87 -18.98 0.07 0.89
CA ARG A 87 -19.40 -1.16 0.21
C ARG A 87 -18.32 -2.24 0.29
N PHE A 88 -17.07 -1.86 0.03
CA PHE A 88 -15.94 -2.80 0.12
C PHE A 88 -15.76 -3.34 1.55
N HIS A 89 -15.69 -2.45 2.54
CA HIS A 89 -15.51 -2.79 3.95
C HIS A 89 -16.65 -3.68 4.48
N ASN A 90 -17.90 -3.39 4.11
CA ASN A 90 -19.05 -4.20 4.52
C ASN A 90 -19.09 -5.58 3.83
N GLY A 91 -18.44 -5.74 2.68
CA GLY A 91 -18.29 -7.03 2.00
C GLY A 91 -17.24 -7.95 2.63
N LEU A 92 -16.40 -7.45 3.55
CA LEU A 92 -15.44 -8.27 4.30
C LEU A 92 -16.17 -9.13 5.33
N LYS A 93 -15.82 -10.42 5.38
CA LYS A 93 -16.62 -11.44 6.07
C LYS A 93 -16.33 -11.50 7.56
N THR A 94 -15.07 -11.24 7.94
CA THR A 94 -14.63 -11.40 9.34
C THR A 94 -14.20 -10.05 9.93
N ASP A 95 -14.31 -9.93 11.25
CA ASP A 95 -13.81 -8.75 11.96
C ASP A 95 -12.30 -8.56 11.80
N LYS A 96 -11.57 -9.68 11.64
CA LYS A 96 -10.14 -9.65 11.35
C LYS A 96 -9.85 -9.01 10.00
N GLU A 97 -10.58 -9.39 8.95
CA GLU A 97 -10.44 -8.78 7.62
C GLU A 97 -10.76 -7.28 7.66
N LYS A 98 -11.83 -6.88 8.37
CA LYS A 98 -12.17 -5.47 8.56
C LYS A 98 -11.09 -4.71 9.32
N GLU A 99 -10.53 -5.29 10.37
CA GLU A 99 -9.41 -4.70 11.12
C GLU A 99 -8.16 -4.55 10.25
N ASP A 100 -7.83 -5.56 9.47
CA ASP A 100 -6.67 -5.56 8.58
C ASP A 100 -6.81 -4.52 7.46
N PHE A 101 -8.00 -4.43 6.86
CA PHE A 101 -8.32 -3.41 5.88
C PHE A 101 -8.20 -2.01 6.48
N ARG A 102 -8.75 -1.76 7.68
CA ARG A 102 -8.62 -0.46 8.38
C ARG A 102 -7.17 -0.11 8.67
N LYS A 103 -6.35 -1.08 9.09
CA LYS A 103 -4.91 -0.87 9.28
C LYS A 103 -4.23 -0.48 7.96
N HIS A 104 -4.60 -1.10 6.83
CA HIS A 104 -4.02 -0.77 5.53
C HIS A 104 -4.48 0.60 5.04
N LEU A 105 -5.77 0.94 5.23
CA LEU A 105 -6.33 2.25 4.96
C LEU A 105 -5.56 3.33 5.74
N ARG A 106 -5.35 3.16 7.05
CA ARG A 106 -4.58 4.10 7.87
C ARG A 106 -3.16 4.35 7.34
N ARG A 107 -2.48 3.33 6.77
CA ARG A 107 -1.13 3.54 6.18
C ARG A 107 -1.17 4.51 5.00
N TYR A 108 -2.17 4.39 4.13
CA TYR A 108 -2.35 5.31 3.01
C TYR A 108 -2.78 6.70 3.48
N VAL A 109 -3.72 6.80 4.43
CA VAL A 109 -4.17 8.10 4.96
C VAL A 109 -3.01 8.88 5.59
N GLN A 110 -2.12 8.20 6.31
CA GLN A 110 -0.98 8.80 7.01
C GLN A 110 0.01 9.52 6.09
N ILE A 111 0.10 9.17 4.80
CA ILE A 111 1.04 9.82 3.87
C ILE A 111 0.68 11.29 3.63
N TYR A 112 -0.57 11.68 3.92
CA TYR A 112 -1.09 13.04 3.79
C TYR A 112 -0.92 13.88 5.06
N LEU A 113 -0.37 13.32 6.14
CA LEU A 113 -0.08 14.11 7.33
C LEU A 113 0.96 15.20 7.03
N PRO A 114 0.82 16.42 7.60
CA PRO A 114 1.74 17.52 7.31
C PRO A 114 3.21 17.22 7.66
N ASP A 115 3.48 16.33 8.61
CA ASP A 115 4.84 15.92 8.98
C ASP A 115 5.39 14.73 8.16
N CYS A 116 4.63 14.25 7.16
CA CYS A 116 5.12 13.29 6.18
C CYS A 116 6.24 13.92 5.34
N PRO A 117 7.48 13.40 5.40
CA PRO A 117 8.64 14.05 4.80
C PRO A 117 8.80 13.75 3.30
N TRP A 118 7.82 13.09 2.69
CA TRP A 118 7.83 12.64 1.30
C TRP A 118 6.42 12.70 0.71
N GLU A 119 6.33 12.59 -0.61
CA GLU A 119 5.07 12.49 -1.36
C GLU A 119 5.17 11.45 -2.47
N VAL A 120 4.01 10.99 -2.93
CA VAL A 120 3.90 10.16 -4.13
C VAL A 120 3.98 11.08 -5.35
N SER A 121 5.05 10.94 -6.11
CA SER A 121 5.26 11.59 -7.40
C SER A 121 5.23 10.54 -8.51
N SER A 122 5.62 10.92 -9.71
CA SER A 122 5.65 10.05 -10.88
C SER A 122 6.99 10.09 -11.59
N THR A 123 7.33 9.03 -12.31
CA THR A 123 8.50 8.99 -13.18
C THR A 123 8.23 8.18 -14.44
N ASN A 124 8.80 8.60 -15.58
CA ASN A 124 8.89 7.83 -16.82
C ASN A 124 10.30 7.30 -17.07
N ARG A 125 11.13 7.23 -16.02
CA ARG A 125 12.53 6.80 -16.14
C ARG A 125 12.65 5.35 -16.67
N TYR A 126 11.70 4.49 -16.34
CA TYR A 126 11.75 3.06 -16.63
C TYR A 126 11.05 2.69 -17.94
N THR A 127 10.14 3.54 -18.42
CA THR A 127 9.37 3.34 -19.65
C THR A 127 9.12 4.69 -20.34
N ILE A 128 9.36 4.75 -21.64
CA ILE A 128 9.21 6.01 -22.41
C ILE A 128 7.74 6.47 -22.48
N VAL A 129 6.80 5.50 -22.48
CA VAL A 129 5.39 5.71 -22.80
C VAL A 129 4.45 5.65 -21.61
N SER A 130 4.92 5.21 -20.44
CA SER A 130 4.11 5.11 -19.23
C SER A 130 4.79 5.82 -18.06
N HIS A 131 4.00 6.10 -17.04
CA HIS A 131 4.51 6.69 -15.82
C HIS A 131 4.25 5.74 -14.67
N GLU A 132 5.22 5.64 -13.79
CA GLU A 132 5.18 4.84 -12.58
C GLU A 132 5.19 5.76 -11.37
N ALA A 133 4.64 5.27 -10.25
CA ALA A 133 4.71 5.99 -8.99
C ALA A 133 6.16 6.06 -8.49
N ALA A 134 6.50 7.16 -7.86
CA ALA A 134 7.79 7.38 -7.24
C ALA A 134 7.62 8.03 -5.87
N VAL A 135 8.63 7.88 -5.02
CA VAL A 135 8.70 8.55 -3.72
C VAL A 135 9.68 9.71 -3.84
N THR A 136 9.21 10.93 -3.57
CA THR A 136 10.06 12.13 -3.58
C THR A 136 10.06 12.78 -2.20
N ALA A 137 11.24 13.12 -1.71
CA ALA A 137 11.37 13.80 -0.42
C ALA A 137 10.88 15.25 -0.53
N ARG A 138 10.08 15.69 0.46
CA ARG A 138 9.57 17.07 0.59
C ARG A 138 10.50 17.97 1.41
N ARG A 139 11.52 17.38 2.02
CA ARG A 139 12.57 18.05 2.79
C ARG A 139 13.82 17.20 2.84
N ALA A 140 14.93 17.77 3.31
CA ALA A 140 16.10 16.99 3.67
C ALA A 140 15.77 15.96 4.77
N ILE A 141 16.18 14.72 4.57
CA ILE A 141 16.08 13.61 5.53
C ILE A 141 17.49 13.23 5.92
N ARG A 142 17.80 13.18 7.22
CA ARG A 142 19.16 12.93 7.70
C ARG A 142 19.50 11.44 7.61
N ARG A 143 20.80 11.13 7.51
CA ARG A 143 21.28 9.75 7.65
C ARG A 143 20.79 9.16 8.97
N ASN A 144 20.29 7.93 8.93
CA ASN A 144 19.70 7.19 10.06
C ASN A 144 18.37 7.75 10.59
N GLU A 145 17.78 8.77 9.96
CA GLU A 145 16.42 9.22 10.28
C GLU A 145 15.41 8.21 9.74
N ALA A 146 14.45 7.81 10.58
CA ALA A 146 13.35 6.96 10.13
C ALA A 146 12.39 7.78 9.25
N ILE A 147 12.14 7.31 8.02
CA ILE A 147 11.18 7.94 7.12
C ILE A 147 9.77 7.60 7.60
N LYS A 148 9.10 8.57 8.22
CA LYS A 148 7.72 8.40 8.71
C LYS A 148 6.79 8.04 7.55
N TYR A 149 5.82 7.17 7.85
CA TYR A 149 4.70 6.78 6.98
C TYR A 149 5.07 6.01 5.70
N LEU A 150 6.33 5.97 5.31
CA LEU A 150 6.84 5.12 4.22
C LEU A 150 6.93 3.67 4.71
N SER A 151 5.77 3.04 4.83
CA SER A 151 5.61 1.69 5.38
C SER A 151 4.78 0.81 4.46
N GLY A 152 4.84 -0.50 4.69
CA GLY A 152 4.12 -1.46 3.90
C GLY A 152 3.89 -2.77 4.63
N VAL A 153 3.23 -3.70 3.95
CA VAL A 153 2.99 -5.06 4.38
C VAL A 153 3.78 -6.00 3.48
N GLN A 154 4.61 -6.84 4.09
CA GLN A 154 5.31 -7.91 3.38
C GLN A 154 4.50 -9.21 3.50
N VAL A 155 4.14 -9.79 2.36
CA VAL A 155 3.48 -11.10 2.27
C VAL A 155 4.43 -12.08 1.60
N VAL A 156 4.65 -13.24 2.23
CA VAL A 156 5.43 -14.32 1.59
C VAL A 156 4.52 -14.99 0.56
N ILE A 157 5.02 -15.14 -0.66
CA ILE A 157 4.27 -15.77 -1.76
C ILE A 157 4.84 -17.16 -2.06
N THR A 158 4.00 -18.05 -2.57
CA THR A 158 4.44 -19.38 -3.01
C THR A 158 5.05 -19.31 -4.42
N PRO A 159 5.83 -20.33 -4.86
CA PRO A 159 6.34 -20.37 -6.23
C PRO A 159 5.25 -20.34 -7.30
N GLU A 160 4.09 -20.94 -7.04
CA GLU A 160 2.94 -20.92 -7.95
C GLU A 160 2.34 -19.51 -8.07
N GLU A 161 2.22 -18.79 -6.94
CA GLU A 161 1.79 -17.39 -6.92
C GLU A 161 2.80 -16.49 -7.63
N GLU A 162 4.10 -16.72 -7.42
CA GLU A 162 5.18 -15.99 -8.11
C GLU A 162 5.09 -16.16 -9.63
N MET A 163 4.96 -17.40 -10.14
CA MET A 163 4.78 -17.67 -11.56
C MET A 163 3.52 -16.99 -12.13
N ALA A 164 2.41 -17.01 -11.37
CA ALA A 164 1.17 -16.37 -11.78
C ALA A 164 1.32 -14.83 -11.86
N ILE A 165 2.02 -14.20 -10.91
CA ILE A 165 2.28 -12.76 -10.90
C ILE A 165 3.19 -12.37 -12.08
N SER A 166 4.27 -13.10 -12.31
CA SER A 166 5.22 -12.81 -13.38
C SER A 166 4.59 -12.97 -14.77
N SER A 167 3.77 -14.02 -14.97
CA SER A 167 3.05 -14.20 -16.24
C SER A 167 2.04 -13.07 -16.53
N GLN A 168 1.53 -12.41 -15.49
CA GLN A 168 0.63 -11.26 -15.61
C GLN A 168 1.36 -9.90 -15.69
N LYS A 169 2.70 -9.89 -15.66
CA LYS A 169 3.54 -8.68 -15.60
C LYS A 169 3.19 -7.78 -14.39
N LYS A 170 2.97 -8.39 -13.23
CA LYS A 170 2.60 -7.72 -11.97
C LYS A 170 3.64 -7.85 -10.87
N ASP A 171 4.87 -8.12 -11.27
CA ASP A 171 6.06 -8.33 -10.45
C ASP A 171 6.70 -7.02 -9.93
N PHE A 172 6.03 -5.87 -10.12
CA PHE A 172 6.52 -4.53 -9.76
C PHE A 172 6.84 -4.30 -8.27
N SER A 173 6.46 -5.21 -7.36
CA SER A 173 6.70 -5.07 -5.92
C SER A 173 7.26 -6.33 -5.26
N ILE A 174 7.89 -7.21 -6.05
CA ILE A 174 8.52 -8.43 -5.55
C ILE A 174 9.86 -8.10 -4.89
N VAL A 175 10.05 -8.62 -3.67
CA VAL A 175 11.29 -8.55 -2.89
C VAL A 175 11.77 -9.97 -2.63
N VAL A 176 12.96 -10.30 -3.13
CA VAL A 176 13.59 -11.61 -2.93
C VAL A 176 14.52 -11.56 -1.71
N SER A 177 14.30 -12.45 -0.75
CA SER A 177 15.14 -12.58 0.44
C SER A 177 16.26 -13.59 0.20
N SER A 178 17.51 -13.11 0.12
CA SER A 178 18.70 -13.99 -0.03
C SER A 178 18.89 -14.93 1.17
N ARG A 179 18.53 -14.50 2.38
CA ARG A 179 18.70 -15.27 3.62
C ARG A 179 17.72 -16.44 3.74
N SER A 180 16.48 -16.28 3.29
CA SER A 180 15.44 -17.29 3.44
C SER A 180 15.09 -17.99 2.13
N LYS A 181 15.63 -17.54 0.98
CA LYS A 181 15.24 -17.95 -0.37
C LYS A 181 13.72 -17.90 -0.59
N CYS A 182 13.03 -17.01 0.13
CA CYS A 182 11.59 -16.81 -0.03
C CYS A 182 11.36 -15.53 -0.82
N THR A 183 10.47 -15.63 -1.80
CA THR A 183 9.92 -14.49 -2.51
C THR A 183 8.82 -13.87 -1.65
N SER A 184 8.78 -12.55 -1.58
CA SER A 184 7.73 -11.82 -0.88
C SER A 184 7.24 -10.66 -1.73
N LEU A 185 5.97 -10.33 -1.59
CA LEU A 185 5.37 -9.17 -2.21
C LEU A 185 5.22 -8.06 -1.18
N PHE A 186 5.53 -6.83 -1.56
CA PHE A 186 5.50 -5.67 -0.68
C PHE A 186 4.40 -4.69 -1.09
N MET A 187 3.47 -4.45 -0.17
CA MET A 187 2.24 -3.69 -0.44
C MET A 187 2.14 -2.48 0.46
N GLY A 188 1.30 -1.50 0.12
CA GLY A 188 1.18 -0.22 0.81
C GLY A 188 2.12 0.86 0.26
N PRO A 189 2.16 2.04 0.90
CA PRO A 189 2.82 3.20 0.33
C PRO A 189 4.32 3.02 0.02
N ALA A 190 5.02 2.17 0.78
CA ALA A 190 6.43 1.90 0.52
C ALA A 190 6.69 1.09 -0.77
N ARG A 191 5.66 0.56 -1.44
CA ARG A 191 5.78 -0.08 -2.76
C ARG A 191 6.07 0.91 -3.90
N PHE A 192 5.91 2.22 -3.66
CA PHE A 192 6.23 3.27 -4.62
C PHE A 192 7.71 3.67 -4.61
N ALA A 193 8.51 3.11 -3.69
CA ALA A 193 9.94 3.34 -3.67
C ALA A 193 10.60 2.58 -4.84
N ASN A 194 11.26 3.32 -5.71
CA ASN A 194 11.95 2.75 -6.86
C ASN A 194 13.34 2.21 -6.51
N HIS A 195 13.88 1.35 -7.37
CA HIS A 195 15.22 0.81 -7.24
C HIS A 195 16.29 1.81 -7.72
N ASP A 196 17.37 1.92 -6.95
CA ASP A 196 18.63 2.51 -7.35
C ASP A 196 19.78 1.64 -6.80
N CYS A 197 20.84 1.45 -7.58
CA CYS A 197 22.02 0.67 -7.17
C CYS A 197 22.80 1.39 -6.05
N ASP A 198 22.75 2.71 -5.99
CA ASP A 198 23.32 3.56 -4.94
C ASP A 198 22.18 4.16 -4.08
N ALA A 199 21.40 3.27 -3.47
CA ALA A 199 20.21 3.63 -2.72
C ALA A 199 20.50 4.55 -1.52
N ASN A 200 19.71 5.61 -1.38
CA ASN A 200 19.79 6.57 -0.27
C ASN A 200 18.97 6.17 0.97
N ALA A 201 18.21 5.08 0.89
CA ALA A 201 17.38 4.55 1.96
C ALA A 201 17.42 3.01 1.94
N LYS A 202 17.10 2.39 3.08
CA LYS A 202 17.00 0.94 3.20
C LYS A 202 15.75 0.54 3.97
N LEU A 203 15.17 -0.59 3.58
CA LEU A 203 14.07 -1.19 4.31
C LEU A 203 14.56 -1.70 5.67
N MET A 204 13.93 -1.23 6.75
CA MET A 204 14.13 -1.74 8.10
C MET A 204 12.99 -2.71 8.42
N ARG A 205 13.32 -3.91 8.90
CA ARG A 205 12.36 -4.95 9.30
C ARG A 205 12.18 -4.98 10.81
#